data_AF-A4JWI5-F1
#
_entry.id   AF-A4JWI5-F1
#
_cell.length_a   1.000
_cell.length_b   1.000
_cell.length_c   1.000
_cell.angle_alpha   90.00
_cell.angle_beta   90.00
_cell.angle_gamma   90.00
#
_symmetry.space_group_name_H-M   'P 1'
#
loop_
_entity.id
_entity.type
_entity.pdbx_description
1 polymer ?
#
loop_
_entity_poly.entity_id
_entity_poly.type
_entity_poly.pdbx_seq_one_letter_code
_entity_poly.pdbx_strand_id
1 'polypeptide(L)'
;MLKKSLLVEANGVPASVHRVSSVTVGYVGGNTTAQVESFYNEDSLAKSRAALTSSSITVQGLPAPGQDARDFVESELIKPVPDGVTSSDTLKQYSSDQYVFSGAAVIANPA
;
A
#
# COMPACT_ATOMS: atom_id res chain seq x y z
N MET A 1 -1.00 -8.33 -2.96
CA MET A 1 -0.97 -7.05 -3.72
C MET A 1 -2.32 -6.39 -3.66
N LEU A 2 -2.40 -5.08 -3.92
CA LEU A 2 -3.63 -4.31 -3.82
C LEU A 2 -4.07 -3.78 -5.19
N LYS A 3 -5.38 -3.82 -5.46
CA LYS A 3 -6.02 -3.27 -6.66
C LYS A 3 -7.02 -2.18 -6.27
N LYS A 4 -6.70 -0.95 -6.63
CA LYS A 4 -7.52 0.26 -6.47
C LYS A 4 -6.99 1.30 -7.46
N SER A 5 -7.84 2.19 -7.97
CA SER A 5 -7.36 3.31 -8.79
C SER A 5 -7.13 4.52 -7.92
N LEU A 6 -5.91 5.06 -7.92
CA LEU A 6 -5.51 6.25 -7.19
C LEU A 6 -4.70 7.18 -8.07
N LEU A 7 -4.86 8.50 -7.91
CA LEU A 7 -4.10 9.48 -8.69
C LEU A 7 -2.75 9.75 -8.03
N VAL A 8 -1.67 9.72 -8.80
CA VAL A 8 -0.36 10.16 -8.32
C VAL A 8 -0.36 11.69 -8.22
N GLU A 9 -0.14 12.24 -7.03
CA GLU A 9 -0.27 13.68 -6.76
C GLU A 9 0.63 14.53 -7.66
N ALA A 10 1.84 14.05 -7.95
CA ALA A 10 2.85 14.78 -8.70
C ALA A 10 2.49 15.03 -10.18
N ASN A 11 1.66 14.17 -10.80
CA ASN A 11 1.43 14.21 -12.25
C ASN A 11 -0.01 13.86 -12.68
N GLY A 12 -0.90 13.51 -11.75
CA GLY A 12 -2.29 13.15 -12.03
C GLY A 12 -2.46 11.84 -12.80
N VAL A 13 -1.41 11.03 -12.96
CA VAL A 13 -1.51 9.73 -13.65
C VAL A 13 -2.18 8.72 -12.72
N PRO A 14 -3.18 7.94 -13.20
CA PRO A 14 -3.79 6.91 -12.40
C PRO A 14 -2.84 5.71 -12.22
N ALA A 15 -2.67 5.28 -10.97
CA ALA A 15 -2.09 3.99 -10.62
C ALA A 15 -3.21 3.04 -10.20
N SER A 16 -3.25 1.84 -10.79
CA SER A 16 -4.35 0.88 -10.58
C SER A 16 -3.95 -0.37 -9.80
N VAL A 17 -2.64 -0.57 -9.61
CA VAL A 17 -2.07 -1.75 -8.95
C VAL A 17 -0.95 -1.31 -8.03
N HIS A 18 -0.93 -1.86 -6.82
CA HIS A 18 0.02 -1.50 -5.78
C HIS A 18 0.62 -2.75 -5.15
N ARG A 19 1.95 -2.78 -5.06
CA ARG A 19 2.72 -3.90 -4.51
C ARG A 19 3.49 -3.45 -3.29
N VAL A 20 3.36 -4.19 -2.20
CA VAL A 20 4.24 -4.04 -1.03
C VAL A 20 5.61 -4.62 -1.38
N SER A 21 6.59 -3.75 -1.62
CA SER A 21 7.95 -4.13 -2.03
C SER A 21 8.84 -4.50 -0.85
N SER A 22 8.66 -3.84 0.30
CA SER A 22 9.34 -4.21 1.55
C SER A 22 8.47 -3.89 2.77
N VAL A 23 8.76 -4.60 3.87
CA VAL A 23 8.11 -4.39 5.16
C VAL A 23 9.17 -4.33 6.26
N THR A 24 9.09 -3.33 7.12
CA THR A 24 9.94 -3.14 8.29
C THR A 24 9.08 -3.21 9.55
N VAL A 25 9.40 -4.15 10.45
CA VAL A 25 8.68 -4.34 11.71
C VAL A 25 9.45 -3.64 12.85
N GLY A 26 8.81 -2.68 13.51
CA GLY A 26 9.37 -1.90 14.60
C GLY A 26 8.85 -2.35 15.95
N TYR A 27 9.53 -3.29 16.61
CA TYR A 27 9.10 -3.86 17.89
C TYR A 27 9.04 -2.84 19.04
N VAL A 28 9.98 -1.89 19.09
CA VAL A 28 10.02 -0.86 20.16
C VAL A 28 8.85 0.10 20.04
N GLY A 29 8.49 0.49 18.81
CA GLY A 29 7.42 1.42 18.52
C GLY A 29 6.05 0.76 18.34
N GLY A 30 5.97 -0.58 18.35
CA GLY A 30 4.74 -1.32 18.12
C GLY A 30 4.10 -1.04 16.76
N ASN A 31 4.90 -0.79 15.72
CA ASN A 31 4.40 -0.42 14.40
C ASN A 31 5.06 -1.24 13.29
N THR A 32 4.41 -1.25 12.13
CA THR A 32 4.90 -1.90 10.93
C THR A 32 4.85 -0.92 9.77
N THR A 33 5.95 -0.76 9.04
CA THR A 33 6.04 0.16 7.90
C THR A 33 6.22 -0.63 6.61
N ALA A 34 5.36 -0.40 5.62
CA ALA A 34 5.49 -0.96 4.28
C ALA A 34 5.94 0.11 3.28
N GLN A 35 6.79 -0.30 2.36
CA GLN A 35 6.99 0.42 1.10
C GLN A 35 6.04 -0.13 0.06
N VAL A 36 5.23 0.75 -0.51
CA VAL A 36 4.21 0.41 -1.51
C VAL A 36 4.56 1.07 -2.83
N GLU A 37 4.87 0.26 -3.83
CA GLU A 37 5.12 0.68 -5.20
C GLU A 37 3.81 0.64 -5.99
N SER A 38 3.53 1.73 -6.71
CA SER A 38 2.27 1.88 -7.45
C SER A 38 2.52 1.92 -8.95
N PHE A 39 1.78 1.11 -9.70
CA PHE A 39 1.95 0.90 -11.13
C PHE A 39 0.69 1.33 -11.88
N TYR A 40 0.87 1.72 -13.14
CA TYR A 40 -0.24 2.10 -14.02
C TYR A 40 -1.30 0.99 -14.11
N ASN A 41 -0.85 -0.26 -14.31
CA ASN A 41 -1.70 -1.45 -14.42
C ASN A 41 -0.90 -2.74 -14.14
N GLU A 42 -1.60 -3.90 -14.15
CA GLU A 42 -1.01 -5.23 -13.90
C GLU A 42 0.04 -5.59 -14.97
N ASP A 43 -0.18 -5.20 -16.23
CA ASP A 43 0.77 -5.43 -17.33
C ASP A 43 2.11 -4.72 -17.12
N SER A 44 2.07 -3.51 -16.56
CA SER A 44 3.28 -2.73 -16.25
C SER A 44 4.11 -3.42 -15.19
N LEU A 45 3.46 -3.95 -14.15
CA LEU A 45 4.13 -4.74 -13.13
C LEU A 45 4.68 -6.06 -13.70
N ALA A 46 3.87 -6.81 -14.45
CA ALA A 46 4.26 -8.11 -15.02
C ALA A 46 5.44 -8.00 -16.00
N LYS A 47 5.59 -6.85 -16.67
CA LYS A 47 6.72 -6.55 -17.57
C LYS A 47 7.88 -5.84 -16.87
N SER A 48 7.92 -5.83 -15.54
CA SER A 48 8.97 -5.20 -14.73
C SER A 48 9.24 -3.73 -15.12
N ARG A 49 8.19 -3.00 -15.52
CA ARG A 49 8.31 -1.56 -15.78
C ARG A 49 8.49 -0.81 -14.47
N ALA A 50 9.06 0.40 -14.55
CA ALA A 50 9.20 1.26 -13.38
C ALA A 50 7.84 1.58 -12.75
N ALA A 51 7.80 1.63 -11.42
CA ALA A 51 6.65 2.14 -10.69
C ALA A 51 6.46 3.64 -10.98
N LEU A 52 5.20 4.09 -10.97
CA LEU A 52 4.84 5.49 -11.11
C LEU A 52 5.23 6.30 -9.87
N THR A 53 5.07 5.70 -8.70
CA THR A 53 5.47 6.28 -7.42
C THR A 53 5.71 5.17 -6.39
N SER A 54 6.42 5.53 -5.32
CA SER A 54 6.61 4.70 -4.14
C SER A 54 6.25 5.51 -2.89
N SER A 55 5.50 4.90 -1.99
CA SER A 55 4.97 5.52 -0.78
C SER A 55 5.32 4.67 0.42
N SER A 56 5.81 5.32 1.48
CA SER A 56 6.04 4.69 2.78
C SER A 56 4.80 4.85 3.63
N ILE A 57 4.25 3.75 4.11
CA ILE A 57 3.03 3.75 4.93
C ILE A 57 3.29 2.98 6.21
N THR A 58 3.04 3.64 7.34
CA THR A 58 3.17 3.04 8.67
C THR A 58 1.79 2.73 9.21
N VAL A 59 1.58 1.48 9.62
CA VAL A 59 0.40 1.01 10.33
C VAL A 59 0.75 0.71 11.78
N GLN A 60 -0.21 0.94 12.69
CA GLN A 60 -0.05 0.57 14.09
C GLN A 60 -0.26 -0.94 14.26
N GLY A 61 0.56 -1.55 15.11
CA GLY A 61 0.52 -2.97 15.39
C GLY A 61 1.67 -3.76 14.74
N LEU A 62 1.74 -5.03 15.14
CA LEU A 62 2.73 -6.00 14.74
C LEU A 62 2.02 -7.23 14.14
N PRO A 63 2.63 -7.93 13.17
CA PRO A 63 2.10 -9.20 12.70
C PRO A 63 1.99 -10.20 13.84
N ALA A 64 0.95 -11.03 13.83
CA ALA A 64 0.79 -12.10 14.80
C ALA A 64 1.94 -13.14 14.67
N PRO A 65 2.24 -13.92 15.71
CA PRO A 65 3.25 -14.97 15.62
C PRO A 65 2.96 -15.92 14.46
N GLY A 66 3.92 -16.06 13.54
CA GLY A 66 3.80 -16.91 12.35
C GLY A 66 3.01 -16.29 11.19
N GLN A 67 2.48 -15.07 11.32
CA GLN A 67 1.86 -14.33 10.23
C GLN A 67 2.95 -13.67 9.36
N ASP A 68 2.78 -13.74 8.03
CA ASP A 68 3.64 -13.00 7.12
C ASP A 68 3.42 -11.49 7.28
N ALA A 69 4.51 -10.73 7.35
CA ALA A 69 4.45 -9.29 7.61
C ALA A 69 3.82 -8.51 6.44
N ARG A 70 3.96 -9.00 5.20
CA ARG A 70 3.28 -8.43 4.03
C ARG A 70 1.78 -8.68 4.13
N ASP A 71 1.37 -9.90 4.44
CA ASP A 71 -0.05 -10.24 4.59
C ASP A 71 -0.72 -9.42 5.71
N PHE A 72 -0.01 -9.23 6.83
CA PHE A 72 -0.45 -8.32 7.90
C PHE A 72 -0.68 -6.91 7.37
N VAL A 73 0.31 -6.28 6.74
CA VAL A 73 0.16 -4.90 6.29
C VAL A 73 -0.89 -4.77 5.17
N GLU A 74 -0.95 -5.71 4.22
CA GLU A 74 -2.00 -5.70 3.19
C GLU A 74 -3.40 -5.75 3.81
N SER A 75 -3.60 -6.54 4.88
CA SER A 75 -4.88 -6.58 5.61
C SER A 75 -5.19 -5.28 6.36
N GLU A 76 -4.18 -4.57 6.86
CA GLU A 76 -4.34 -3.28 7.55
C GLU A 76 -4.66 -2.15 6.55
N LEU A 77 -4.00 -2.12 5.40
CA LEU A 77 -4.14 -1.07 4.39
C LEU A 77 -5.52 -1.04 3.71
N ILE A 78 -6.21 -2.19 3.67
CA ILE A 78 -7.54 -2.28 3.06
C ILE A 78 -8.68 -2.00 4.04
N LYS A 79 -8.39 -1.82 5.34
CA LYS A 79 -9.41 -1.57 6.35
C LYS A 79 -10.25 -0.35 5.99
N PRO A 80 -11.55 -0.37 6.30
CA PRO A 80 -12.42 0.78 6.07
C PRO A 80 -11.89 2.00 6.84
N VAL A 81 -12.05 3.17 6.23
CA VAL A 81 -11.81 4.45 6.89
C VAL A 81 -12.73 4.55 8.12
N PRO A 82 -12.20 4.79 9.34
CA PRO A 82 -13.03 5.00 10.51
C PRO A 82 -13.95 6.22 10.37
N ASP A 83 -15.09 6.20 11.06
CA ASP A 83 -16.02 7.34 11.08
C ASP A 83 -15.31 8.63 11.52
N GLY A 84 -15.52 9.72 10.77
CA GLY A 84 -14.91 11.02 11.05
C GLY A 84 -13.46 11.19 10.58
N VAL A 85 -12.85 10.16 9.98
CA VAL A 85 -11.54 10.26 9.33
C VAL A 85 -11.74 10.47 7.83
N THR A 86 -10.93 11.36 7.23
CA THR A 86 -10.91 11.55 5.77
C THR A 86 -9.69 10.86 5.20
N SER A 87 -9.88 9.98 4.22
CA SER A 87 -8.78 9.41 3.44
C SER A 87 -8.44 10.30 2.24
N SER A 88 -7.18 10.29 1.82
CA SER A 88 -6.78 10.86 0.53
C SER A 88 -7.16 9.92 -0.61
N ASP A 89 -7.60 10.46 -1.74
CA ASP A 89 -7.75 9.73 -3.01
C ASP A 89 -6.50 9.83 -3.90
N THR A 90 -5.44 10.46 -3.38
CA THR A 90 -4.17 10.64 -4.08
C THR A 90 -3.02 9.95 -3.36
N LEU A 91 -2.10 9.40 -4.16
CA LEU A 91 -0.82 8.85 -3.73
C LEU A 91 0.23 9.95 -3.72
N LYS A 92 0.79 10.22 -2.54
CA LYS A 92 1.92 11.13 -2.41
C LYS A 92 3.23 10.35 -2.44
N GLN A 93 4.27 10.97 -2.98
CA GLN A 93 5.59 10.36 -3.04
C GLN A 93 6.20 10.37 -1.63
N TYR A 94 6.83 9.26 -1.23
CA TYR A 94 7.53 9.10 0.05
C TYR A 94 6.68 9.12 1.33
N SER A 95 5.38 9.37 1.24
CA SER A 95 4.44 9.24 2.36
C SER A 95 3.04 9.11 1.82
N SER A 96 2.16 8.37 2.48
CA SER A 96 0.72 8.40 2.21
C SER A 96 -0.02 8.04 3.49
N ASP A 97 -1.28 8.47 3.57
CA ASP A 97 -2.15 8.09 4.66
C ASP A 97 -2.42 6.57 4.63
N GLN A 98 -2.53 5.94 5.81
CA GLN A 98 -2.72 4.49 5.91
C GLN A 98 -4.03 4.00 5.29
N TYR A 99 -5.03 4.88 5.16
CA TYR A 99 -6.34 4.58 4.61
C TYR A 99 -6.46 4.92 3.11
N VAL A 100 -5.39 5.38 2.45
CA VAL A 100 -5.40 5.64 0.99
C VAL A 100 -5.84 4.39 0.20
N PHE A 101 -5.53 3.20 0.74
CA PHE A 101 -5.88 1.91 0.15
C PHE A 101 -7.16 1.27 0.71
N SER A 102 -7.91 1.96 1.59
CA SER A 102 -9.17 1.47 2.15
C SER A 102 -10.10 0.96 1.03
N GLY A 103 -10.63 -0.25 1.22
CA GLY A 103 -11.51 -0.91 0.26
C GLY A 103 -10.85 -1.46 -1.01
N ALA A 104 -9.51 -1.45 -1.11
CA ALA A 104 -8.81 -2.09 -2.22
C ALA A 104 -9.03 -3.61 -2.20
N ALA A 105 -9.07 -4.22 -3.38
CA ALA A 105 -9.12 -5.68 -3.51
C ALA A 105 -7.71 -6.26 -3.36
N VAL A 106 -7.55 -7.28 -2.52
CA VAL A 106 -6.31 -8.06 -2.45
C VAL A 106 -6.26 -9.03 -3.62
N ILE A 107 -5.19 -8.97 -4.41
CA ILE A 107 -4.93 -9.86 -5.54
C ILE A 107 -3.61 -10.61 -5.35
N ALA A 108 -3.52 -11.78 -5.98
CA ALA A 108 -2.34 -12.64 -5.90
C ALA A 108 -1.09 -11.94 -6.45
N ASN A 109 0.00 -11.95 -5.69
CA ASN A 109 1.28 -11.42 -6.12
C ASN A 109 1.91 -12.40 -7.13
N PRO A 110 2.22 -12.00 -8.38
CA PRO A 110 3.05 -12.83 -9.24
C PRO A 110 4.41 -13.00 -8.56
N ALA A 111 4.81 -14.26 -8.40
CA ALA A 111 6.08 -14.64 -7.78
C ALA A 111 7.28 -14.07 -8.54
#